data_AF-A0A852CMQ9-F1
#
_entry.id   AF-A0A852CMQ9-F1
#
_cell.length_a   1.000
_cell.length_b   1.000
_cell.length_c   1.000
_cell.angle_alpha   90.00
_cell.angle_beta   90.00
_cell.angle_gamma   90.00
#
_symmetry.space_group_name_H-M   'P 1'
#
loop_
_entity.id
_entity.type
_entity.pdbx_description
1 polymer ?
#
loop_
_entity_poly.entity_id
_entity_poly.type
_entity_poly.pdbx_seq_one_letter_code
_entity_poly.pdbx_strand_id
1 'polypeptide(L)'
;DLDSAKLELEEFIPHVKNISDNSIRKMAGRDLARFKRFKKQGIAVKFGRFTKKENDQIQKNIEEFLLVTGIENAEKLLFSYRYPEEQKTIQRLKAEHQFCEKLSEGIPRPWRLIYYRARKIYDPNNYKGKYSDEEKEKLLRYQARHGNDWKKISGMMSRTNQSLARKYSEIKSAVNYGPWSHEEVQKLVHAVKEVIRKRIEEEEADFLPSSETSSEHLPIEPEKLYQNLPWTEIEAQVGTRYWRQCKQKW
;
A
#
# COMPACT_ATOMS: atom_id res chain seq x y z
N ASP A 1 10.27 20.99 -16.77
CA ASP A 1 8.87 20.94 -17.20
C ASP A 1 8.24 19.65 -16.68
N LEU A 2 6.98 19.69 -16.20
CA LEU A 2 6.31 18.53 -15.59
C LEU A 2 5.86 17.51 -16.63
N ASP A 3 5.38 17.98 -17.78
CA ASP A 3 4.87 17.09 -18.83
C ASP A 3 6.01 16.34 -19.51
N SER A 4 7.14 17.01 -19.75
CA SER A 4 8.40 16.35 -20.09
C SER A 4 8.80 15.27 -19.06
N ALA A 5 8.70 15.55 -17.75
CA ALA A 5 9.03 14.56 -16.72
C ALA A 5 8.05 13.37 -16.71
N LYS A 6 6.77 13.59 -17.04
CA LYS A 6 5.76 12.52 -17.20
C LYS A 6 6.14 11.60 -18.36
N LEU A 7 6.38 12.18 -19.53
CA LEU A 7 6.76 11.44 -20.74
C LEU A 7 8.03 10.60 -20.53
N GLU A 8 9.05 11.16 -19.88
CA GLU A 8 10.28 10.42 -19.61
C GLU A 8 10.10 9.30 -18.58
N LEU A 9 9.21 9.47 -17.59
CA LEU A 9 8.93 8.44 -16.59
C LEU A 9 8.01 7.33 -17.11
N GLU A 10 7.17 7.59 -18.11
CA GLU A 10 6.30 6.58 -18.74
C GLU A 10 7.07 5.40 -19.30
N GLU A 11 8.32 5.60 -19.73
CA GLU A 11 9.20 4.53 -20.17
C GLU A 11 9.55 3.52 -19.06
N PHE A 12 9.60 3.97 -17.81
CA PHE A 12 10.09 3.17 -16.68
C PHE A 12 9.00 2.74 -15.71
N ILE A 13 7.93 3.51 -15.62
CA ILE A 13 6.92 3.40 -14.57
C ILE A 13 5.56 3.11 -15.22
N PRO A 14 4.92 1.98 -14.89
CA PRO A 14 3.56 1.71 -15.35
C PRO A 14 2.55 2.73 -14.80
N HIS A 15 1.58 3.11 -15.63
CA HIS A 15 0.45 3.97 -15.25
C HIS A 15 0.85 5.32 -14.61
N VAL A 16 1.92 5.96 -15.07
CA VAL A 16 2.39 7.28 -14.55
C VAL A 16 1.30 8.34 -14.56
N LYS A 17 0.42 8.32 -15.57
CA LYS A 17 -0.69 9.27 -15.72
C LYS A 17 -1.66 9.28 -14.52
N ASN A 18 -1.74 8.17 -13.78
CA ASN A 18 -2.61 8.03 -12.61
C ASN A 18 -1.94 8.51 -11.31
N ILE A 19 -0.66 8.90 -11.37
CA ILE A 19 0.11 9.34 -10.20
C ILE A 19 -0.05 10.86 -10.02
N SER A 20 -0.16 11.32 -8.77
CA SER A 20 -0.26 12.75 -8.50
C SER A 20 0.98 13.53 -8.95
N ASP A 21 0.79 14.74 -9.46
CA ASP A 21 1.86 15.61 -9.96
C ASP A 21 2.99 15.82 -8.95
N ASN A 22 2.66 16.03 -7.67
CA ASN A 22 3.65 16.14 -6.60
C ASN A 22 4.51 14.87 -6.44
N SER A 23 3.90 13.70 -6.64
CA SER A 23 4.63 12.43 -6.58
C SER A 23 5.52 12.25 -7.81
N ILE A 24 5.06 12.67 -8.98
CA ILE A 24 5.83 12.67 -10.23
C ILE A 24 7.04 13.59 -10.11
N ARG A 25 6.87 14.85 -9.66
CA ARG A 25 8.00 15.78 -9.43
C ARG A 25 9.07 15.18 -8.51
N LYS A 26 8.65 14.60 -7.39
CA LYS A 26 9.55 13.95 -6.42
C LYS A 26 10.21 12.68 -6.95
N MET A 27 9.56 11.96 -7.86
CA MET A 27 10.13 10.78 -8.50
C MET A 27 11.13 11.20 -9.56
N ALA A 28 10.75 12.11 -10.45
CA ALA A 28 11.60 12.66 -11.50
C ALA A 28 12.92 13.22 -10.92
N GLY A 29 12.84 14.02 -9.86
CA GLY A 29 14.03 14.62 -9.24
C GLY A 29 15.03 13.63 -8.64
N ARG A 30 14.60 12.42 -8.27
CA ARG A 30 15.42 11.46 -7.48
C ARG A 30 15.74 10.16 -8.22
N ASP A 31 14.82 9.70 -9.05
CA ASP A 31 14.87 8.41 -9.72
C ASP A 31 15.25 8.52 -11.19
N LEU A 32 14.85 9.58 -11.90
CA LEU A 32 14.95 9.63 -13.37
C LEU A 32 16.39 9.47 -13.87
N ALA A 33 17.34 10.17 -13.25
CA ALA A 33 18.76 10.04 -13.57
C ALA A 33 19.29 8.62 -13.32
N ARG A 34 18.85 7.96 -12.23
CA ARG A 34 19.22 6.58 -11.90
C ARG A 34 18.61 5.59 -12.89
N PHE A 35 17.36 5.76 -13.27
CA PHE A 35 16.67 4.91 -14.25
C PHE A 35 17.34 4.98 -15.63
N LYS A 36 17.70 6.18 -16.09
CA LYS A 36 18.49 6.33 -17.32
C LYS A 36 19.84 5.60 -17.26
N ARG A 37 20.53 5.62 -16.11
CA ARG A 37 21.78 4.87 -15.92
C ARG A 37 21.55 3.36 -15.97
N PHE A 38 20.51 2.87 -15.29
CA PHE A 38 20.15 1.45 -15.33
C PHE A 38 19.81 0.99 -16.75
N LYS A 39 19.04 1.78 -17.50
CA LYS A 39 18.73 1.50 -18.91
C LYS A 39 19.99 1.35 -19.76
N LYS A 40 20.96 2.27 -19.62
CA LYS A 40 22.25 2.20 -20.31
C LYS A 40 23.06 0.94 -19.96
N GLN A 41 22.84 0.38 -18.76
CA GLN A 41 23.47 -0.86 -18.30
C GLN A 41 22.63 -2.11 -18.65
N GLY A 42 21.52 -1.97 -19.37
CA GLY A 42 20.60 -3.08 -19.68
C GLY A 42 19.77 -3.55 -18.49
N ILE A 43 19.68 -2.76 -17.42
CA ILE A 43 18.93 -3.08 -16.20
C ILE A 43 17.56 -2.39 -16.25
N ALA A 44 16.49 -3.19 -16.26
CA ALA A 44 15.13 -2.70 -16.15
C ALA A 44 14.75 -2.31 -14.71
N VAL A 45 13.88 -1.31 -14.57
CA VAL A 45 13.27 -0.94 -13.28
C VAL A 45 12.31 -2.04 -12.82
N LYS A 46 12.42 -2.44 -11.54
CA LYS A 46 11.73 -3.61 -10.98
C LYS A 46 10.60 -3.23 -10.03
N PHE A 47 9.53 -4.04 -10.04
CA PHE A 47 8.38 -3.91 -9.14
C PHE A 47 8.11 -5.22 -8.41
N GLY A 48 7.20 -5.23 -7.43
CA GLY A 48 6.87 -6.44 -6.66
C GLY A 48 7.83 -6.76 -5.51
N ARG A 49 8.12 -8.05 -5.27
CA ARG A 49 8.90 -8.52 -4.11
C ARG A 49 10.36 -8.10 -4.21
N PHE A 50 10.92 -7.66 -3.08
CA PHE A 50 12.36 -7.36 -2.95
C PHE A 50 13.15 -8.65 -2.79
N THR A 51 14.23 -8.77 -3.56
CA THR A 51 15.20 -9.86 -3.47
C THR A 51 16.10 -9.71 -2.24
N LYS A 52 16.82 -10.77 -1.87
CA LYS A 52 17.81 -10.72 -0.78
C LYS A 52 18.89 -9.66 -1.08
N LYS A 53 19.48 -9.69 -2.28
CA LYS A 53 20.48 -8.71 -2.74
C LYS A 53 19.99 -7.26 -2.61
N GLU A 54 18.73 -6.98 -2.95
CA GLU A 54 18.18 -5.62 -2.79
C GLU A 54 18.01 -5.24 -1.33
N ASN A 55 17.65 -6.18 -0.45
CA ASN A 55 17.56 -5.89 0.99
C ASN A 55 18.94 -5.66 1.60
N ASP A 56 19.93 -6.48 1.22
CA ASP A 56 21.31 -6.34 1.68
C ASP A 56 21.88 -4.97 1.24
N GLN A 57 21.58 -4.53 0.01
CA GLN A 57 21.96 -3.19 -0.47
C GLN A 57 21.26 -2.05 0.30
N ILE A 58 19.98 -2.22 0.66
CA ILE A 58 19.27 -1.23 1.51
C ILE A 58 19.96 -1.08 2.87
N GLN A 59 20.36 -2.21 3.47
CA GLN A 59 21.04 -2.20 4.77
C GLN A 59 22.39 -1.49 4.67
N LYS A 60 23.19 -1.85 3.66
CA LYS A 60 24.47 -1.19 3.36
C LYS A 60 24.31 0.33 3.18
N ASN A 61 23.35 0.77 2.36
CA ASN A 61 23.12 2.20 2.12
C ASN A 61 22.70 2.94 3.41
N ILE A 62 21.98 2.28 4.31
CA ILE A 62 21.61 2.85 5.62
C ILE A 62 22.83 2.95 6.52
N GLU A 63 23.63 1.89 6.63
CA GLU A 63 24.84 1.87 7.45
C GLU A 63 25.82 2.96 7.01
N GLU A 64 26.09 3.09 5.72
CA GLU A 64 26.92 4.16 5.16
C GLU A 64 26.36 5.55 5.49
N PHE A 65 25.04 5.73 5.40
CA PHE A 65 24.41 7.01 5.73
C PHE A 65 24.52 7.34 7.23
N LEU A 66 24.35 6.35 8.11
CA LEU A 66 24.50 6.53 9.56
C LEU A 66 25.95 6.91 9.91
N LEU A 67 26.94 6.26 9.29
CA LEU A 67 28.36 6.56 9.49
C LEU A 67 28.71 8.00 9.10
N VAL A 68 28.19 8.48 7.97
CA VAL A 68 28.47 9.84 7.48
C VAL A 68 27.77 10.91 8.32
N THR A 69 26.57 10.64 8.81
CA THR A 69 25.74 11.64 9.51
C THR A 69 25.87 11.61 11.03
N GLY A 70 26.43 10.55 11.60
CA GLY A 70 26.50 10.34 13.05
C GLY A 70 25.14 10.11 13.71
N ILE A 71 24.08 9.84 12.94
CA ILE A 71 22.78 9.47 13.51
C ILE A 71 22.94 8.11 14.18
N GLU A 72 22.50 8.01 15.43
CA GLU A 72 22.78 6.87 16.31
C GLU A 72 22.34 5.52 15.72
N ASN A 73 21.16 5.44 15.12
CA ASN A 73 20.62 4.19 14.58
C ASN A 73 19.57 4.40 13.48
N ALA A 74 19.27 3.29 12.77
CA ALA A 74 18.32 3.26 11.67
C ALA A 74 16.87 3.58 12.10
N GLU A 75 16.51 3.31 13.37
CA GLU A 75 15.17 3.63 13.87
C GLU A 75 14.98 5.15 13.94
N LYS A 76 15.90 5.89 14.58
CA LYS A 76 15.90 7.35 14.61
C LYS A 76 15.89 7.93 13.19
N LEU A 77 16.72 7.39 12.31
CA LEU A 77 16.77 7.79 10.90
C LEU A 77 15.40 7.61 10.23
N LEU A 78 14.76 6.45 10.31
CA LEU A 78 13.55 6.13 9.53
C LEU A 78 12.23 6.55 10.20
N PHE A 79 12.23 6.69 11.51
CA PHE A 79 11.06 6.98 12.35
C PHE A 79 11.30 8.22 13.22
N SER A 80 11.95 9.25 12.68
CA SER A 80 12.31 10.46 13.43
C SER A 80 11.16 11.18 14.14
N TYR A 81 9.90 10.96 13.71
CA TYR A 81 8.71 11.46 14.42
C TYR A 81 8.50 10.85 15.81
N ARG A 82 9.15 9.71 16.12
CA ARG A 82 9.16 9.10 17.46
C ARG A 82 10.11 9.81 18.42
N TYR A 83 10.97 10.70 17.91
CA TYR A 83 12.00 11.42 18.65
C TYR A 83 11.87 12.93 18.39
N PRO A 84 10.85 13.62 18.97
CA PRO A 84 10.55 15.01 18.64
C PRO A 84 11.71 15.99 18.85
N GLU A 85 12.55 15.73 19.87
CA GLU A 85 13.72 16.55 20.20
C GLU A 85 14.78 16.51 19.08
N GLU A 86 15.01 15.34 18.48
CA GLU A 86 16.01 15.12 17.43
C GLU A 86 15.43 15.27 16.02
N GLN A 87 14.10 15.31 15.88
CA GLN A 87 13.41 15.24 14.61
C GLN A 87 13.87 16.30 13.60
N LYS A 88 14.02 17.55 14.06
CA LYS A 88 14.46 18.66 13.20
C LYS A 88 15.90 18.45 12.70
N THR A 89 16.80 18.05 13.59
CA THR A 89 18.20 17.75 13.26
C THR A 89 18.30 16.61 12.25
N ILE A 90 17.57 15.52 12.47
CA ILE A 90 17.55 14.37 11.54
C ILE A 90 16.98 14.78 10.17
N GLN A 91 15.93 15.60 10.13
CA GLN A 91 15.38 16.09 8.86
C GLN A 91 16.36 16.98 8.09
N ARG A 92 17.10 17.84 8.81
CA ARG A 92 18.17 18.67 8.23
C ARG A 92 19.27 17.80 7.63
N LEU A 93 19.80 16.83 8.39
CA LEU A 93 20.84 15.90 7.92
C LEU A 93 20.38 15.09 6.70
N LYS A 94 19.11 14.66 6.67
CA LYS A 94 18.55 13.98 5.49
C LYS A 94 18.55 14.85 4.24
N ALA A 95 18.28 16.14 4.38
CA ALA A 95 18.28 17.08 3.27
C ALA A 95 19.72 17.39 2.81
N GLU A 96 20.61 17.71 3.76
CA GLU A 96 22.02 18.03 3.50
C GLU A 96 22.75 16.88 2.79
N HIS A 97 22.53 15.64 3.23
CA HIS A 97 23.21 14.46 2.69
C HIS A 97 22.39 13.68 1.65
N GLN A 98 21.32 14.26 1.10
CA GLN A 98 20.52 13.65 0.02
C GLN A 98 20.09 12.20 0.34
N PHE A 99 19.48 12.02 1.52
CA PHE A 99 19.17 10.69 2.05
C PHE A 99 18.38 9.80 1.10
N CYS A 100 17.43 10.35 0.35
CA CYS A 100 16.58 9.55 -0.52
C CYS A 100 17.37 8.98 -1.71
N GLU A 101 18.28 9.78 -2.24
CA GLU A 101 19.20 9.44 -3.32
C GLU A 101 20.18 8.37 -2.82
N LYS A 102 20.83 8.60 -1.67
CA LYS A 102 21.77 7.66 -1.05
C LYS A 102 21.13 6.32 -0.70
N LEU A 103 19.95 6.34 -0.07
CA LEU A 103 19.21 5.12 0.23
C LEU A 103 18.91 4.28 -1.02
N SER A 104 18.68 4.95 -2.15
CA SER A 104 18.26 4.33 -3.40
C SER A 104 19.39 3.89 -4.33
N GLU A 105 20.63 4.20 -3.96
CA GLU A 105 21.83 3.91 -4.75
C GLU A 105 21.98 2.41 -5.02
N GLY A 106 22.30 2.05 -6.26
CA GLY A 106 22.47 0.65 -6.68
C GLY A 106 21.20 -0.21 -6.78
N ILE A 107 20.01 0.33 -6.46
CA ILE A 107 18.76 -0.44 -6.46
C ILE A 107 17.87 0.02 -7.62
N PRO A 108 17.49 -0.88 -8.57
CA PRO A 108 16.70 -0.53 -9.75
C PRO A 108 15.20 -0.43 -9.44
N ARG A 109 14.83 0.40 -8.45
CA ARG A 109 13.45 0.64 -8.03
C ARG A 109 13.21 2.11 -7.70
N PRO A 110 11.96 2.59 -7.75
CA PRO A 110 11.61 3.93 -7.27
C PRO A 110 11.98 4.13 -5.80
N TRP A 111 12.57 5.27 -5.47
CA TRP A 111 13.09 5.58 -4.12
C TRP A 111 12.03 5.44 -3.05
N ARG A 112 10.75 5.73 -3.36
CA ARG A 112 9.64 5.58 -2.41
C ARG A 112 9.42 4.13 -2.00
N LEU A 113 9.48 3.19 -2.95
CA LEU A 113 9.33 1.76 -2.66
C LEU A 113 10.49 1.26 -1.80
N ILE A 114 11.70 1.73 -2.10
CA ILE A 114 12.90 1.45 -1.31
C ILE A 114 12.76 2.00 0.10
N TYR A 115 12.32 3.25 0.25
CA TYR A 115 12.06 3.87 1.56
C TYR A 115 11.02 3.11 2.37
N TYR A 116 9.90 2.69 1.76
CA TYR A 116 8.92 1.85 2.43
C TYR A 116 9.48 0.48 2.83
N ARG A 117 10.34 -0.12 1.98
CA ARG A 117 10.98 -1.38 2.30
C ARG A 117 11.97 -1.23 3.47
N ALA A 118 12.79 -0.19 3.47
CA ALA A 118 13.70 0.14 4.57
C ALA A 118 12.95 0.30 5.89
N ARG A 119 11.85 1.06 5.90
CA ARG A 119 10.98 1.17 7.07
C ARG A 119 10.48 -0.20 7.55
N LYS A 120 10.08 -1.11 6.65
CA LYS A 120 9.66 -2.47 7.07
C LYS A 120 10.80 -3.33 7.62
N ILE A 121 12.03 -3.14 7.16
CA ILE A 121 13.20 -3.87 7.66
C ILE A 121 13.51 -3.44 9.10
N TYR A 122 13.49 -2.13 9.36
CA TYR A 122 13.94 -1.53 10.62
C TYR A 122 12.82 -1.09 11.58
N ASP A 123 11.55 -1.40 11.30
CA ASP A 123 10.47 -1.13 12.27
C ASP A 123 10.52 -2.18 13.39
N PRO A 124 10.85 -1.81 14.64
CA PRO A 124 10.88 -2.76 15.76
C PRO A 124 9.49 -3.34 16.09
N ASN A 125 8.42 -2.68 15.62
CA ASN A 125 7.04 -3.15 15.77
C ASN A 125 6.62 -4.14 14.66
N ASN A 126 7.50 -4.40 13.70
CA ASN A 126 7.31 -5.42 12.69
C ASN A 126 7.86 -6.78 13.17
N TYR A 127 7.48 -7.86 12.50
CA TYR A 127 7.93 -9.24 12.80
C TYR A 127 7.67 -9.76 14.22
N LYS A 128 6.70 -9.19 14.96
CA LYS A 128 6.24 -9.69 16.29
C LYS A 128 5.56 -11.07 16.28
N GLY A 129 5.58 -11.79 15.16
CA GLY A 129 4.98 -13.13 15.05
C GLY A 129 3.44 -13.13 15.15
N LYS A 130 2.90 -14.29 15.53
CA LYS A 130 1.46 -14.52 15.72
C LYS A 130 0.93 -13.65 16.87
N TYR A 131 -0.38 -13.35 16.83
CA TYR A 131 -1.04 -12.67 17.95
C TYR A 131 -1.38 -13.70 19.02
N SER A 132 -0.99 -13.44 20.25
CA SER A 132 -1.49 -14.19 21.41
C SER A 132 -2.96 -13.86 21.67
N ASP A 133 -3.65 -14.67 22.47
CA ASP A 133 -5.05 -14.43 22.79
C ASP A 133 -5.22 -13.15 23.62
N GLU A 134 -4.27 -12.83 24.50
CA GLU A 134 -4.24 -11.58 25.26
C GLU A 134 -4.06 -10.37 24.34
N GLU A 135 -3.27 -10.48 23.28
CA GLU A 135 -3.14 -9.43 22.28
C GLU A 135 -4.44 -9.24 21.48
N LYS A 136 -5.15 -10.32 21.16
CA LYS A 136 -6.45 -10.22 20.48
C LYS A 136 -7.48 -9.53 21.37
N GLU A 137 -7.55 -9.88 22.65
CA GLU A 137 -8.43 -9.21 23.60
C GLU A 137 -8.09 -7.73 23.76
N LYS A 138 -6.80 -7.39 23.91
CA LYS A 138 -6.35 -5.99 23.98
C LYS A 138 -6.73 -5.22 22.71
N LEU A 139 -6.59 -5.83 21.54
CA LEU A 139 -6.97 -5.23 20.26
C LEU A 139 -8.46 -4.90 20.22
N LEU A 140 -9.33 -5.83 20.64
CA LEU A 140 -10.78 -5.60 20.72
C LEU A 140 -11.11 -4.47 21.70
N ARG A 141 -10.50 -4.47 22.89
CA ARG A 141 -10.71 -3.43 23.91
C ARG A 141 -10.27 -2.04 23.42
N TYR A 142 -9.12 -1.94 22.78
CA TYR A 142 -8.61 -0.66 22.27
C TYR A 142 -9.41 -0.16 21.06
N GLN A 143 -9.84 -1.06 20.18
CA GLN A 143 -10.71 -0.71 19.06
C GLN A 143 -12.06 -0.21 19.57
N ALA A 144 -12.65 -0.85 20.59
CA ALA A 144 -13.91 -0.40 21.18
C ALA A 144 -13.80 1.01 21.78
N ARG A 145 -12.63 1.36 22.34
CA ARG A 145 -12.38 2.68 22.95
C ARG A 145 -12.00 3.78 21.95
N HIS A 146 -11.25 3.45 20.91
CA HIS A 146 -10.63 4.43 20.01
C HIS A 146 -11.10 4.34 18.56
N GLY A 147 -12.04 3.44 18.27
CA GLY A 147 -12.46 3.13 16.92
C GLY A 147 -11.31 2.57 16.07
N ASN A 148 -11.38 2.81 14.77
CA ASN A 148 -10.38 2.33 13.81
C ASN A 148 -9.13 3.23 13.72
N ASP A 149 -8.78 3.94 14.79
CA ASP A 149 -7.54 4.71 14.88
C ASP A 149 -6.33 3.79 15.11
N TRP A 150 -5.96 3.06 14.05
CA TRP A 150 -4.85 2.10 14.09
C TRP A 150 -3.51 2.73 14.42
N LYS A 151 -3.35 4.04 14.17
CA LYS A 151 -2.12 4.76 14.51
C LYS A 151 -2.00 4.91 16.03
N LYS A 152 -3.09 5.29 16.69
CA LYS A 152 -3.14 5.35 18.16
C LYS A 152 -2.99 3.97 18.79
N ILE A 153 -3.73 2.96 18.31
CA ILE A 153 -3.68 1.59 18.85
C ILE A 153 -2.29 0.95 18.66
N SER A 154 -1.63 1.21 17.52
CA SER A 154 -0.26 0.77 17.25
C SER A 154 0.75 1.24 18.29
N GLY A 155 0.61 2.49 18.75
CA GLY A 155 1.42 3.03 19.85
C GLY A 155 1.23 2.27 21.17
N MET A 156 0.04 1.72 21.43
CA MET A 156 -0.29 0.99 22.66
C MET A 156 0.02 -0.51 22.58
N MET A 157 0.05 -1.10 21.39
CA MET A 157 0.24 -2.54 21.19
C MET A 157 1.61 -2.92 20.64
N SER A 158 2.48 -1.95 20.35
CA SER A 158 3.82 -2.18 19.78
C SER A 158 3.79 -3.07 18.53
N ARG A 159 2.73 -2.94 17.72
CA ARG A 159 2.52 -3.66 16.45
C ARG A 159 2.08 -2.68 15.38
N THR A 160 2.55 -2.88 14.15
CA THR A 160 2.25 -1.95 13.05
C THR A 160 0.75 -1.77 12.79
N ASN A 161 0.34 -0.55 12.39
CA ASN A 161 -1.05 -0.19 12.07
C ASN A 161 -1.69 -1.19 11.09
N GLN A 162 -0.94 -1.60 10.07
CA GLN A 162 -1.42 -2.55 9.05
C GLN A 162 -1.66 -3.95 9.63
N SER A 163 -0.83 -4.39 10.58
CA SER A 163 -1.00 -5.67 11.26
C SER A 163 -2.27 -5.67 12.12
N LEU A 164 -2.49 -4.58 12.86
CA LEU A 164 -3.66 -4.43 13.73
C LEU A 164 -4.96 -4.36 12.95
N ALA A 165 -5.03 -3.50 11.92
CA ALA A 165 -6.20 -3.38 11.07
C ALA A 165 -6.57 -4.72 10.43
N ARG A 166 -5.56 -5.47 9.95
CA ARG A 166 -5.75 -6.80 9.37
C ARG A 166 -6.26 -7.79 10.41
N LYS A 167 -5.62 -7.85 11.58
CA LYS A 167 -5.98 -8.81 12.63
C LYS A 167 -7.36 -8.51 13.21
N TYR A 168 -7.70 -7.24 13.44
CA TYR A 168 -9.03 -6.88 13.90
C TYR A 168 -10.10 -7.29 12.88
N SER A 169 -9.85 -7.03 11.60
CA SER A 169 -10.76 -7.45 10.54
C SER A 169 -10.96 -8.96 10.48
N GLU A 170 -9.92 -9.74 10.78
CA GLU A 170 -10.00 -11.20 10.90
C GLU A 170 -10.78 -11.66 12.15
N ILE A 171 -10.66 -10.95 13.28
CA ILE A 171 -11.37 -11.28 14.53
C ILE A 171 -12.85 -10.89 14.47
N LYS A 172 -13.18 -9.76 13.83
CA LYS A 172 -14.54 -9.21 13.79
C LYS A 172 -15.50 -10.10 13.01
N SER A 173 -15.03 -10.73 11.93
CA SER A 173 -15.86 -11.63 11.13
C SER A 173 -16.14 -12.89 11.95
N ALA A 174 -17.38 -13.36 11.99
CA ALA A 174 -17.69 -14.69 12.53
C ALA A 174 -17.10 -15.73 11.57
N VAL A 175 -15.83 -16.11 11.79
CA VAL A 175 -15.10 -16.89 10.80
C VAL A 175 -15.45 -18.37 10.94
N ASN A 176 -16.23 -18.88 9.99
CA ASN A 176 -16.13 -20.29 9.66
C ASN A 176 -14.74 -20.53 9.07
N TYR A 177 -13.90 -21.31 9.76
CA TYR A 177 -12.66 -21.84 9.20
C TYR A 177 -12.94 -23.25 8.67
N GLY A 178 -12.62 -23.50 7.40
CA GLY A 178 -12.89 -24.79 6.74
C GLY A 178 -13.42 -24.64 5.31
N PRO A 179 -13.77 -25.77 4.66
CA PRO A 179 -14.35 -25.79 3.32
C PRO A 179 -15.59 -24.88 3.23
N TRP A 180 -15.83 -24.30 2.07
CA TRP A 180 -17.04 -23.51 1.82
C TRP A 180 -18.23 -24.46 1.67
N SER A 181 -19.30 -24.26 2.44
CA SER A 181 -20.54 -24.98 2.19
C SER A 181 -21.21 -24.48 0.90
N HIS A 182 -22.14 -25.26 0.36
CA HIS A 182 -22.86 -24.86 -0.85
C HIS A 182 -23.64 -23.55 -0.64
N GLU A 183 -24.27 -23.41 0.52
CA GLU A 183 -25.03 -22.23 0.93
C GLU A 183 -24.15 -20.99 1.04
N GLU A 184 -22.92 -21.12 1.58
CA GLU A 184 -21.97 -20.02 1.65
C GLU A 184 -21.53 -19.55 0.26
N VAL A 185 -21.31 -20.49 -0.68
CA VAL A 185 -20.97 -20.15 -2.07
C VAL A 185 -22.13 -19.44 -2.76
N GLN A 186 -23.37 -19.93 -2.57
CA GLN A 186 -24.55 -19.28 -3.14
C GLN A 186 -24.73 -17.85 -2.62
N LYS A 187 -24.56 -17.63 -1.30
CA LYS A 187 -24.59 -16.29 -0.71
C LYS A 187 -23.51 -15.38 -1.28
N LEU A 188 -22.29 -15.88 -1.48
CA LEU A 188 -21.20 -15.12 -2.09
C LEU A 188 -21.54 -14.71 -3.52
N VAL A 189 -22.00 -15.65 -4.35
CA VAL A 189 -22.39 -15.38 -5.75
C VAL A 189 -23.53 -14.34 -5.80
N HIS A 190 -24.53 -14.49 -4.94
CA HIS A 190 -25.64 -13.54 -4.86
C HIS A 190 -25.16 -12.14 -4.47
N ALA A 191 -24.34 -12.03 -3.42
CA ALA A 191 -23.80 -10.75 -2.96
C ALA A 191 -22.95 -10.03 -4.03
N VAL A 192 -22.14 -10.79 -4.79
CA VAL A 192 -21.35 -10.22 -5.90
C VAL A 192 -22.26 -9.76 -7.04
N LYS A 193 -23.27 -10.54 -7.40
CA LYS A 193 -24.24 -10.17 -8.45
C LYS A 193 -25.02 -8.91 -8.10
N GLU A 194 -25.44 -8.77 -6.84
CA GLU A 194 -26.15 -7.58 -6.36
C GLU A 194 -25.29 -6.31 -6.47
N VAL A 195 -24.00 -6.41 -6.11
CA VAL A 195 -23.06 -5.29 -6.25
C VAL A 195 -22.84 -4.92 -7.72
N ILE A 196 -22.74 -5.91 -8.61
CA ILE A 196 -22.60 -5.66 -10.06
C ILE A 196 -23.87 -5.01 -10.61
N ARG A 197 -25.05 -5.49 -10.21
CA ARG A 197 -26.35 -4.91 -10.61
C ARG A 197 -26.46 -3.45 -10.22
N LYS A 198 -26.13 -3.11 -8.96
CA LYS A 198 -26.12 -1.71 -8.50
C LYS A 198 -25.17 -0.83 -9.32
N ARG A 199 -23.98 -1.32 -9.68
CA ARG A 199 -23.03 -0.57 -10.53
C ARG A 199 -23.59 -0.30 -11.92
N ILE A 200 -24.26 -1.29 -12.52
CA ILE A 200 -24.93 -1.11 -13.82
C ILE A 200 -26.02 -0.05 -13.69
N GLU A 201 -26.86 -0.12 -12.65
CA GLU A 201 -27.92 0.87 -12.40
C GLU A 201 -27.38 2.28 -12.15
N GLU A 202 -26.27 2.43 -11.42
CA GLU A 202 -25.58 3.69 -11.18
C GLU A 202 -24.97 4.26 -12.47
N GLU A 203 -24.29 3.43 -13.27
CA GLU A 203 -23.74 3.84 -14.56
C GLU A 203 -24.86 4.25 -15.53
N GLU A 204 -25.94 3.47 -15.64
CA GLU A 204 -27.11 3.80 -16.48
C GLU A 204 -27.83 5.08 -16.03
N ALA A 205 -27.87 5.36 -14.72
CA ALA A 205 -28.46 6.58 -14.17
C ALA A 205 -27.64 7.84 -14.49
N ASP A 206 -26.31 7.72 -14.59
CA ASP A 206 -25.42 8.82 -15.03
C ASP A 206 -25.54 9.13 -16.54
N PHE A 207 -26.27 8.31 -17.32
CA PHE A 207 -26.38 8.40 -18.79
C PHE A 207 -27.73 8.95 -19.34
N LEU A 208 -28.66 9.48 -18.54
CA LEU A 208 -29.90 10.11 -19.06
C LEU A 208 -29.87 11.66 -19.02
N PRO A 209 -30.44 12.36 -20.02
CA PRO A 209 -29.64 13.05 -21.02
C PRO A 209 -29.79 14.58 -20.96
N SER A 210 -28.67 15.30 -21.11
CA SER A 210 -28.69 16.65 -21.68
C SER A 210 -28.36 16.54 -23.17
N SER A 211 -29.37 16.76 -24.02
CA SER A 211 -29.33 16.80 -25.49
C SER A 211 -29.59 15.47 -26.21
N GLU A 212 -30.73 15.47 -26.91
CA GLU A 212 -31.08 14.55 -28.00
C GLU A 212 -30.05 14.65 -29.13
N THR A 213 -29.06 13.76 -29.16
CA THR A 213 -28.42 13.34 -30.41
C THR A 213 -28.02 11.88 -30.26
N SER A 214 -28.53 11.06 -31.19
CA SER A 214 -28.20 9.66 -31.44
C SER A 214 -26.78 9.28 -31.01
N SER A 215 -26.65 8.51 -29.93
CA SER A 215 -25.39 7.94 -29.46
C SER A 215 -25.56 6.42 -29.38
N GLU A 216 -24.77 5.72 -30.20
CA GLU A 216 -24.61 4.27 -30.18
C GLU A 216 -24.36 3.79 -28.75
N HIS A 217 -25.12 2.78 -28.31
CA HIS A 217 -24.88 2.09 -27.05
C HIS A 217 -23.43 1.56 -27.01
N LEU A 218 -22.54 2.24 -26.30
CA LEU A 218 -21.21 1.71 -26.02
C LEU A 218 -21.39 0.46 -25.14
N PRO A 219 -20.93 -0.72 -25.57
CA PRO A 219 -21.08 -1.94 -24.78
C PRO A 219 -20.37 -1.75 -23.44
N ILE A 220 -21.08 -2.00 -22.33
CA ILE A 220 -20.49 -2.08 -21.01
C ILE A 220 -19.38 -3.14 -21.09
N GLU A 221 -18.11 -2.73 -21.00
CA GLU A 221 -16.99 -3.66 -20.99
C GLU A 221 -17.13 -4.56 -19.74
N PRO A 222 -17.45 -5.86 -19.90
CA PRO A 222 -17.70 -6.74 -18.76
C PRO A 222 -16.52 -6.74 -17.78
N GLU A 223 -15.30 -6.57 -18.30
CA GLU A 223 -14.06 -6.50 -17.54
C GLU A 223 -14.02 -5.35 -16.53
N LYS A 224 -14.71 -4.24 -16.76
CA LYS A 224 -14.77 -3.10 -15.82
C LYS A 224 -15.66 -3.41 -14.62
N LEU A 225 -16.77 -4.11 -14.83
CA LEU A 225 -17.73 -4.45 -13.78
C LEU A 225 -17.12 -5.33 -12.68
N TYR A 226 -16.26 -6.28 -13.07
CA TYR A 226 -15.58 -7.19 -12.15
C TYR A 226 -14.33 -6.59 -11.48
N GLN A 227 -13.88 -5.40 -11.91
CA GLN A 227 -12.72 -4.72 -11.30
C GLN A 227 -13.10 -3.97 -10.03
N ASN A 228 -12.19 -3.96 -9.05
CA ASN A 228 -12.32 -3.17 -7.82
C ASN A 228 -13.62 -3.40 -7.02
N LEU A 229 -14.12 -4.63 -6.93
CA LEU A 229 -15.32 -4.95 -6.15
C LEU A 229 -15.17 -4.54 -4.65
N PRO A 230 -16.23 -3.97 -4.04
CA PRO A 230 -16.27 -3.58 -2.62
C PRO A 230 -16.38 -4.80 -1.70
N TRP A 231 -15.28 -5.53 -1.54
CA TRP A 231 -15.26 -6.78 -0.78
C TRP A 231 -15.73 -6.68 0.67
N THR A 232 -15.65 -5.50 1.29
CA THR A 232 -16.17 -5.25 2.65
C THR A 232 -17.69 -5.19 2.70
N GLU A 233 -18.36 -4.72 1.64
CA GLU A 233 -19.83 -4.79 1.51
C GLU A 233 -20.25 -6.24 1.25
N ILE A 234 -19.54 -6.92 0.35
CA ILE A 234 -19.78 -8.34 0.03
C ILE A 234 -19.63 -9.20 1.29
N GLU A 235 -18.60 -8.97 2.10
CA GLU A 235 -18.46 -9.62 3.41
C GLU A 235 -19.67 -9.42 4.32
N ALA A 236 -20.18 -8.18 4.41
CA ALA A 236 -21.33 -7.87 5.27
C ALA A 236 -22.59 -8.62 4.82
N GLN A 237 -22.76 -8.82 3.50
CA GLN A 237 -23.87 -9.60 2.94
C GLN A 237 -23.69 -11.11 3.12
N VAL A 238 -22.46 -11.63 2.99
CA VAL A 238 -22.15 -13.07 3.17
C VAL A 238 -22.28 -13.47 4.64
N GLY A 239 -21.81 -12.63 5.57
CA GLY A 239 -21.99 -12.78 7.01
C GLY A 239 -21.20 -13.91 7.69
N THR A 240 -20.78 -14.94 6.96
CA THR A 240 -20.11 -16.14 7.51
C THR A 240 -18.60 -16.21 7.24
N ARG A 241 -18.07 -15.32 6.40
CA ARG A 241 -16.69 -15.33 5.93
C ARG A 241 -16.11 -13.92 5.87
N TYR A 242 -14.82 -13.81 6.13
CA TYR A 242 -14.06 -12.57 6.04
C TYR A 242 -13.88 -12.11 4.58
N TRP A 243 -13.84 -10.79 4.30
CA TRP A 243 -13.77 -10.28 2.91
C TRP A 243 -12.63 -10.86 2.07
N ARG A 244 -11.49 -11.20 2.68
CA ARG A 244 -10.39 -11.86 1.96
C ARG A 244 -10.71 -13.29 1.57
N GLN A 245 -11.44 -14.01 2.41
CA GLN A 245 -11.92 -15.36 2.08
C GLN A 245 -12.92 -15.26 0.92
N CYS A 246 -13.85 -14.30 0.97
CA CYS A 246 -14.77 -14.01 -0.14
C CYS A 246 -14.01 -13.72 -1.45
N LYS A 247 -13.03 -12.81 -1.39
CA LYS A 247 -12.18 -12.45 -2.54
C LYS A 247 -11.32 -13.60 -3.07
N GLN A 248 -10.86 -14.49 -2.18
CA GLN A 248 -10.02 -15.63 -2.58
C GLN A 248 -10.86 -16.77 -3.19
N LYS A 249 -12.13 -16.89 -2.78
CA LYS A 249 -13.05 -17.92 -3.25
C LYS A 249 -13.66 -17.56 -4.61
N TRP A 250 -13.97 -16.28 -4.82
CA TRP A 250 -14.40 -15.73 -6.10
C TRP A 250 -13.23 -15.72 -7.10
#